data_AF-A0A5N1GK02-F1
#
_entry.id   AF-A0A5N1GK02-F1
#
_cell.length_a   1.000
_cell.length_b   1.000
_cell.length_c   1.000
_cell.angle_alpha   90.00
_cell.angle_beta   90.00
_cell.angle_gamma   90.00
#
_symmetry.space_group_name_H-M   'P 1'
#
loop_
_entity.id
_entity.type
_entity.pdbx_description
1 polymer ?
#
loop_
_entity_poly.entity_id
_entity_poly.type
_entity_poly.pdbx_seq_one_letter_code
_entity_poly.pdbx_strand_id
1 'polypeptide(L)'
;MSLATIISELWRFCKENLLKIIGGAAVLTALIFGLRLLLTDHPEEALTATADQTVQADKATLEASKERLKTVYGQEPAEFQFSALVEDGNVFSNSFLIDEYLARPDMVKEAEAKSGVEFADSLAAEQNLGLYKNGDFRGGLAAVRDTSSGVITLRVLLGQTPEENQKIAQAYYDILQEPLPFTRDLNLIMLGRPEVGERLDLSQYEMVATPNTIASIVGGNSLPGWLLGVAAYIVALLMTAFLLFIWRLFDRKIRYAFEYVWAFEDEHLLAKGLDEGVQHFINQPYGKDRLLLTEEEGQALPLATQQTLEGFSGQADEIVILLKAGQSHKHWYQAQYRLAKLYHVPIKIVHLTQA
;
A
#
# COMPACT_ATOMS: atom_id res chain seq x y z
N MET A 1 16.39 -29.49 -15.61
CA MET A 1 16.39 -29.30 -14.14
C MET A 1 15.11 -29.86 -13.52
N SER A 2 15.21 -30.70 -12.49
CA SER A 2 14.01 -31.07 -11.72
C SER A 2 13.60 -29.90 -10.80
N LEU A 3 12.30 -29.63 -10.71
CA LEU A 3 11.76 -28.58 -9.82
C LEU A 3 12.14 -28.84 -8.36
N ALA A 4 12.16 -30.12 -7.95
CA ALA A 4 12.53 -30.53 -6.60
C ALA A 4 13.99 -30.16 -6.25
N THR A 5 14.92 -30.32 -7.20
CA THR A 5 16.32 -29.91 -7.06
C THR A 5 16.42 -28.40 -6.82
N ILE A 6 15.70 -27.59 -7.61
CA ILE A 6 15.72 -26.13 -7.49
C ILE A 6 15.17 -25.70 -6.12
N ILE A 7 14.03 -26.26 -5.70
CA ILE A 7 13.40 -25.93 -4.41
C ILE A 7 14.32 -26.33 -3.24
N SER A 8 14.93 -27.52 -3.29
CA SER A 8 15.85 -28.00 -2.26
C SER A 8 17.08 -27.09 -2.13
N GLU A 9 17.67 -26.66 -3.25
CA GLU A 9 18.81 -25.75 -3.25
C GLU A 9 18.43 -24.34 -2.78
N LEU A 10 17.25 -23.84 -3.14
CA LEU A 10 16.74 -22.55 -2.66
C LEU A 10 16.50 -22.59 -1.14
N TRP A 11 15.97 -23.70 -0.63
CA TRP A 11 15.83 -23.92 0.81
C TRP A 11 17.19 -23.98 1.51
N ARG A 12 18.17 -24.68 0.92
CA ARG A 12 19.55 -24.70 1.45
C ARG A 12 20.15 -23.29 1.48
N PHE A 13 19.98 -22.52 0.41
CA PHE A 13 20.43 -21.13 0.32
C PHE A 13 19.84 -20.27 1.44
N CYS A 14 18.52 -20.34 1.66
CA CYS A 14 17.85 -19.60 2.73
C CYS A 14 18.37 -20.02 4.11
N LYS A 15 18.57 -21.32 4.35
CA LYS A 15 19.07 -21.85 5.63
C LYS A 15 20.51 -21.42 5.91
N GLU A 16 21.39 -21.49 4.92
CA GLU A 16 22.80 -21.10 5.05
C GLU A 16 22.97 -19.59 5.23
N ASN A 17 22.05 -18.78 4.69
CA ASN A 17 22.11 -17.32 4.78
C ASN A 17 21.11 -16.73 5.78
N LEU A 18 20.48 -17.54 6.63
CA LEU A 18 19.40 -17.12 7.53
C LEU A 18 19.78 -15.90 8.38
N LEU A 19 20.97 -15.92 9.00
CA LEU A 19 21.44 -14.81 9.83
C LEU A 19 21.69 -13.53 9.01
N LYS A 20 22.18 -13.66 7.77
CA LYS A 20 22.38 -12.52 6.87
C LYS A 20 21.04 -11.95 6.40
N ILE A 21 20.05 -12.80 6.16
CA ILE A 21 18.69 -12.41 5.77
C ILE A 21 18.02 -11.65 6.92
N ILE A 22 18.05 -12.19 8.14
CA ILE A 22 17.48 -11.56 9.33
C ILE A 22 18.19 -10.23 9.63
N GLY A 23 19.53 -10.23 9.66
CA GLY A 23 20.32 -9.03 9.93
C GLY A 23 20.14 -7.95 8.86
N GLY A 24 20.16 -8.33 7.58
CA GLY A 24 19.93 -7.40 6.46
C GLY A 24 18.51 -6.84 6.45
N ALA A 25 17.50 -7.66 6.79
CA ALA A 25 16.13 -7.19 6.91
C ALA A 25 15.95 -6.19 8.06
N ALA A 26 16.62 -6.41 9.20
CA ALA A 26 16.62 -5.46 10.31
C ALA A 26 17.23 -4.11 9.91
N VAL A 27 18.38 -4.11 9.22
CA VAL A 27 19.03 -2.89 8.72
C VAL A 27 18.15 -2.18 7.69
N LEU A 28 17.59 -2.92 6.72
CA LEU A 28 16.73 -2.34 5.69
C LEU A 28 15.45 -1.76 6.28
N THR A 29 14.85 -2.43 7.26
CA THR A 29 13.67 -1.92 7.98
C THR A 29 14.02 -0.65 8.75
N ALA A 30 15.15 -0.63 9.46
CA ALA A 30 15.62 0.56 10.16
C ALA A 30 15.88 1.73 9.19
N LEU A 31 16.42 1.47 8.00
CA LEU A 31 16.60 2.48 6.96
C LEU A 31 15.27 3.01 6.42
N ILE A 32 14.30 2.14 6.15
CA ILE A 32 12.96 2.55 5.67
C ILE A 32 12.25 3.38 6.75
N PHE A 33 12.31 2.97 8.02
CA PHE A 33 11.74 3.74 9.12
C PHE A 33 12.49 5.05 9.36
N GLY A 34 13.83 5.06 9.29
CA GLY A 34 14.63 6.27 9.38
C GLY A 34 14.32 7.26 8.26
N LEU A 35 14.21 6.77 7.02
CA LEU A 35 13.80 7.57 5.87
C LEU A 35 12.37 8.08 6.05
N ARG A 36 11.46 7.23 6.53
CA ARG A 36 10.10 7.67 6.85
C ARG A 36 10.11 8.77 7.90
N LEU A 37 10.84 8.63 9.01
CA LEU A 37 10.93 9.67 10.03
C LEU A 37 11.48 10.97 9.44
N LEU A 38 12.56 10.91 8.66
CA LEU A 38 13.10 12.09 7.96
C LEU A 38 12.11 12.72 6.97
N LEU A 39 11.31 11.92 6.26
CA LEU A 39 10.28 12.43 5.34
C LEU A 39 8.99 12.87 6.05
N THR A 40 8.73 12.34 7.25
CA THR A 40 7.52 12.61 8.05
C THR A 40 7.75 13.72 9.08
N ASP A 41 8.99 14.10 9.38
CA ASP A 41 9.37 15.29 10.16
C ASP A 41 9.22 16.60 9.35
N HIS A 42 8.78 16.51 8.09
CA HIS A 42 8.22 17.63 7.31
C HIS A 42 6.73 17.46 6.98
N PRO A 43 5.83 17.16 7.94
CA PRO A 43 4.40 17.17 7.67
C PRO A 43 3.88 18.61 7.57
N GLU A 44 4.65 19.60 8.07
CA GLU A 44 4.31 21.01 8.04
C GLU A 44 4.34 21.57 6.61
N GLU A 45 5.22 21.10 5.72
CA GLU A 45 5.24 21.55 4.32
C GLU A 45 4.14 20.88 3.48
N ALA A 46 3.72 19.65 3.82
CA ALA A 46 2.64 18.98 3.10
C ALA A 46 1.24 19.46 3.53
N LEU A 47 1.07 19.89 4.79
CA LEU A 47 -0.18 20.47 5.29
C LEU A 47 -0.33 21.97 4.96
N THR A 48 0.77 22.70 4.76
CA THR A 48 0.72 24.11 4.30
C THR A 48 0.62 24.26 2.78
N ALA A 49 0.77 23.18 2.01
CA ALA A 49 0.64 23.23 0.54
C ALA A 49 -0.82 23.16 0.05
N THR A 50 -1.76 22.70 0.88
CA THR A 50 -3.19 22.59 0.50
C THR A 50 -4.15 23.32 1.43
N ALA A 51 -3.75 23.67 2.66
CA ALA A 51 -4.49 24.61 3.49
C ALA A 51 -3.87 25.99 3.36
N ASP A 52 -4.67 26.95 2.89
CA ASP A 52 -4.31 28.37 2.82
C ASP A 52 -3.66 28.81 4.15
N GLN A 53 -2.47 29.42 4.11
CA GLN A 53 -1.58 29.69 5.24
C GLN A 53 -2.12 30.73 6.26
N THR A 54 -3.44 30.91 6.36
CA THR A 54 -4.09 31.95 7.18
C THR A 54 -4.58 31.47 8.54
N VAL A 55 -4.57 30.16 8.85
CA VAL A 55 -5.14 29.64 10.11
C VAL A 55 -4.09 29.59 11.22
N GLN A 56 -4.03 30.66 12.02
CA GLN A 56 -3.21 30.78 13.25
C GLN A 56 -3.87 30.10 14.47
N ALA A 57 -4.38 28.87 14.34
CA ALA A 57 -4.88 28.13 15.50
C ALA A 57 -3.73 27.39 16.20
N ASP A 58 -3.68 27.43 17.53
CA ASP A 58 -2.71 26.66 18.29
C ASP A 58 -3.02 25.15 18.22
N LYS A 59 -2.02 24.32 18.56
CA LYS A 59 -2.14 22.86 18.45
C LYS A 59 -3.29 22.30 19.30
N ALA A 60 -3.56 22.89 20.45
CA ALA A 60 -4.65 22.45 21.33
C ALA A 60 -6.03 22.72 20.69
N THR A 61 -6.19 23.88 20.05
CA THR A 61 -7.41 24.29 19.34
C THR A 61 -7.66 23.40 18.13
N LEU A 62 -6.62 23.03 17.39
CA LEU A 62 -6.73 22.10 16.25
C LEU A 62 -7.24 20.72 16.69
N GLU A 63 -6.67 20.14 17.76
CA GLU A 63 -7.10 18.84 18.27
C GLU A 63 -8.52 18.87 18.84
N ALA A 64 -8.89 19.93 19.55
CA ALA A 64 -10.26 20.13 20.03
C ALA A 64 -11.26 20.24 18.86
N SER A 65 -10.89 20.95 17.79
CA SER A 65 -11.70 21.11 16.59
C SER A 65 -11.90 19.77 15.86
N LYS A 66 -10.85 18.94 15.77
CA LYS A 66 -10.92 17.59 15.21
C LYS A 66 -11.90 16.69 15.97
N GLU A 67 -11.78 16.60 17.28
CA GLU A 67 -12.65 15.73 18.09
C GLU A 67 -14.11 16.20 18.08
N ARG A 68 -14.33 17.53 18.07
CA ARG A 68 -15.66 18.09 17.91
C ARG A 68 -16.28 17.70 16.57
N LEU A 69 -15.60 17.99 15.46
CA LEU A 69 -16.17 17.71 14.15
C LEU A 69 -16.34 16.20 13.91
N LYS A 70 -15.46 15.36 14.46
CA LYS A 70 -15.62 13.89 14.42
C LYS A 70 -16.92 13.44 15.09
N THR A 71 -17.30 14.08 16.19
CA THR A 71 -18.57 13.84 16.86
C THR A 71 -19.74 14.34 16.01
N VAL A 72 -19.68 15.59 15.53
CA VAL A 72 -20.75 16.25 14.77
C VAL A 72 -21.01 15.54 13.45
N TYR A 73 -19.99 15.29 12.63
CA TYR A 73 -20.16 14.63 11.33
C TYR A 73 -20.46 13.14 11.45
N GLY A 74 -20.27 12.55 12.64
CA GLY A 74 -20.68 11.19 12.94
C GLY A 74 -22.17 11.04 13.26
N GLN A 75 -22.92 12.14 13.40
CA GLN A 75 -24.35 12.11 13.65
C GLN A 75 -25.17 12.01 12.35
N GLU A 76 -26.45 11.68 12.48
CA GLU A 76 -27.41 11.87 11.40
C GLU A 76 -27.75 13.37 11.25
N PRO A 77 -27.79 13.90 10.01
CA PRO A 77 -28.20 15.27 9.78
C PRO A 77 -29.71 15.43 9.98
N ALA A 78 -30.17 16.68 9.98
CA ALA A 78 -31.57 17.00 9.79
C ALA A 78 -31.76 17.84 8.53
N GLU A 79 -32.84 17.59 7.81
CA GLU A 79 -33.10 18.19 6.51
C GLU A 79 -34.54 18.68 6.37
N PHE A 80 -34.71 19.75 5.58
CA PHE A 80 -36.01 20.13 5.01
C PHE A 80 -35.82 20.69 3.60
N GLN A 81 -36.92 20.72 2.86
CA GLN A 81 -36.94 21.12 1.46
C GLN A 81 -37.84 22.33 1.25
N PHE A 82 -37.40 23.23 0.37
CA PHE A 82 -38.17 24.38 -0.04
C PHE A 82 -37.84 24.73 -1.50
N SER A 83 -38.74 25.47 -2.14
CA SER A 83 -38.49 26.09 -3.45
C SER A 83 -38.41 27.59 -3.29
N ALA A 84 -37.48 28.22 -4.01
CA ALA A 84 -37.32 29.66 -4.04
C ALA A 84 -37.62 30.16 -5.45
N LEU A 85 -38.73 30.87 -5.62
CA LEU A 85 -39.19 31.39 -6.92
C LEU A 85 -38.98 32.91 -6.98
N VAL A 86 -38.38 33.40 -8.04
CA VAL A 86 -38.30 34.84 -8.37
C VAL A 86 -39.68 35.32 -8.85
N GLU A 87 -39.98 36.63 -8.75
CA GLU A 87 -41.26 37.22 -9.20
C GLU A 87 -41.73 36.78 -10.60
N ASP A 88 -40.81 36.54 -11.53
CA ASP A 88 -41.10 36.05 -12.90
C ASP A 88 -41.42 34.55 -12.99
N GLY A 89 -41.53 33.84 -11.85
CA GLY A 89 -41.75 32.40 -11.77
C GLY A 89 -40.51 31.53 -12.02
N ASN A 90 -39.34 32.16 -12.24
CA ASN A 90 -38.07 31.45 -12.40
C ASN A 90 -37.53 30.93 -11.07
N VAL A 91 -36.85 29.79 -11.09
CA VAL A 91 -36.24 29.21 -9.87
C VAL A 91 -34.94 29.94 -9.53
N PHE A 92 -34.76 30.29 -8.26
CA PHE A 92 -33.52 30.83 -7.73
C PHE A 92 -32.35 29.86 -7.96
N SER A 93 -31.30 30.34 -8.62
CA SER A 93 -30.23 29.49 -9.14
C SER A 93 -29.04 29.32 -8.20
N ASN A 94 -28.81 30.26 -7.27
CA ASN A 94 -27.58 30.30 -6.47
C ASN A 94 -27.84 29.98 -4.98
N SER A 95 -28.06 28.70 -4.66
CA SER A 95 -28.32 28.28 -3.29
C SER A 95 -27.15 28.52 -2.32
N PHE A 96 -25.91 28.71 -2.82
CA PHE A 96 -24.74 29.06 -1.99
C PHE A 96 -24.92 30.36 -1.22
N LEU A 97 -25.68 31.33 -1.76
CA LEU A 97 -25.99 32.57 -1.04
C LEU A 97 -26.81 32.32 0.23
N ILE A 98 -27.63 31.26 0.25
CA ILE A 98 -28.41 30.89 1.42
C ILE A 98 -27.46 30.35 2.50
N ASP A 99 -26.51 29.49 2.13
CA ASP A 99 -25.50 28.95 3.06
C ASP A 99 -24.67 30.06 3.72
N GLU A 100 -24.17 30.98 2.91
CA GLU A 100 -23.35 32.10 3.36
C GLU A 100 -24.14 33.03 4.25
N TYR A 101 -25.39 33.33 3.88
CA TYR A 101 -26.25 34.17 4.69
C TYR A 101 -26.57 33.53 6.05
N LEU A 102 -26.99 32.27 6.06
CA LEU A 102 -27.35 31.56 7.29
C LEU A 102 -26.13 31.28 8.18
N ALA A 103 -24.92 31.17 7.61
CA ALA A 103 -23.68 30.99 8.36
C ALA A 103 -23.12 32.29 8.96
N ARG A 104 -23.72 33.46 8.70
CA ARG A 104 -23.26 34.72 9.29
C ARG A 104 -23.39 34.70 10.82
N PRO A 105 -22.46 35.36 11.56
CA PRO A 105 -22.48 35.33 13.03
C PRO A 105 -23.78 35.85 13.67
N ASP A 106 -24.48 36.80 13.04
CA ASP A 106 -25.77 37.30 13.52
C ASP A 106 -26.90 36.28 13.32
N MET A 107 -26.93 35.60 12.16
CA MET A 107 -27.92 34.56 11.88
C MET A 107 -27.70 33.30 12.72
N VAL A 108 -26.44 32.90 12.94
CA VAL A 108 -26.08 31.80 13.83
C VAL A 108 -26.59 32.08 15.24
N LYS A 109 -26.33 33.28 15.78
CA LYS A 109 -26.84 33.67 17.12
C LYS A 109 -28.37 33.65 17.21
N GLU A 110 -29.05 34.09 16.16
CA GLU A 110 -30.52 34.02 16.11
C GLU A 110 -31.01 32.56 16.12
N ALA A 111 -30.38 31.69 15.32
CA ALA A 111 -30.72 30.28 15.26
C ALA A 111 -30.41 29.54 16.57
N GLU A 112 -29.30 29.84 17.24
CA GLU A 112 -28.98 29.32 18.58
C GLU A 112 -30.03 29.77 19.61
N ALA A 113 -30.45 31.04 19.57
CA ALA A 113 -31.48 31.56 20.46
C ALA A 113 -32.86 30.89 20.23
N LYS A 114 -33.24 30.61 18.98
CA LYS A 114 -34.50 29.92 18.64
C LYS A 114 -34.45 28.41 18.94
N SER A 115 -33.32 27.75 18.67
CA SER A 115 -33.17 26.30 18.83
C SER A 115 -32.83 25.87 20.27
N GLY A 116 -32.20 26.74 21.06
CA GLY A 116 -31.65 26.42 22.37
C GLY A 116 -30.42 25.50 22.31
N VAL A 117 -29.75 25.42 21.15
CA VAL A 117 -28.55 24.60 20.92
C VAL A 117 -27.39 25.50 20.53
N GLU A 118 -26.26 25.37 21.21
CA GLU A 118 -25.01 26.08 20.86
C GLU A 118 -24.23 25.27 19.80
N PHE A 119 -24.05 25.84 18.61
CA PHE A 119 -23.40 25.17 17.48
C PHE A 119 -22.41 26.06 16.71
N ALA A 120 -22.25 27.34 17.07
CA ALA A 120 -21.26 28.25 16.49
C ALA A 120 -19.84 27.67 16.57
N ASP A 121 -19.57 26.94 17.65
CA ASP A 121 -18.34 26.19 17.90
C ASP A 121 -18.02 25.13 16.83
N SER A 122 -19.04 24.53 16.20
CA SER A 122 -18.87 23.56 15.11
C SER A 122 -18.42 24.28 13.84
N LEU A 123 -19.01 25.44 13.52
CA LEU A 123 -18.58 26.28 12.39
C LEU A 123 -17.16 26.84 12.60
N ALA A 124 -16.83 27.25 13.82
CA ALA A 124 -15.47 27.68 14.17
C ALA A 124 -14.46 26.53 14.03
N ALA A 125 -14.85 25.30 14.40
CA ALA A 125 -14.01 24.13 14.23
C ALA A 125 -13.74 23.81 12.75
N GLU A 126 -14.72 24.01 11.84
CA GLU A 126 -14.48 23.93 10.40
C GLU A 126 -13.40 24.92 9.96
N GLN A 127 -13.53 26.19 10.34
CA GLN A 127 -12.57 27.25 9.99
C GLN A 127 -11.17 26.97 10.57
N ASN A 128 -11.08 26.49 11.80
CA ASN A 128 -9.82 26.12 12.45
C ASN A 128 -9.08 24.99 11.71
N LEU A 129 -9.80 24.11 11.01
CA LEU A 129 -9.20 23.04 10.19
C LEU A 129 -8.99 23.44 8.72
N GLY A 130 -9.20 24.71 8.37
CA GLY A 130 -9.09 25.20 7.00
C GLY A 130 -10.24 24.74 6.09
N LEU A 131 -11.34 24.24 6.66
CA LEU A 131 -12.53 23.81 5.93
C LEU A 131 -13.42 25.02 5.62
N TYR A 132 -12.99 25.85 4.67
CA TYR A 132 -13.74 27.02 4.23
C TYR A 132 -14.79 26.65 3.17
N LYS A 133 -15.97 27.27 3.26
CA LYS A 133 -17.02 27.10 2.25
C LYS A 133 -16.56 27.61 0.88
N ASN A 134 -16.69 26.76 -0.13
CA ASN A 134 -16.38 27.05 -1.53
C ASN A 134 -17.24 26.18 -2.46
N GLY A 135 -16.88 26.08 -3.74
CA GLY A 135 -17.61 25.25 -4.70
C GLY A 135 -17.52 23.74 -4.41
N ASP A 136 -16.43 23.31 -3.78
CA ASP A 136 -16.10 21.90 -3.52
C ASP A 136 -16.45 21.45 -2.09
N PHE A 137 -16.68 22.39 -1.17
CA PHE A 137 -17.06 22.12 0.21
C PHE A 137 -18.06 23.15 0.73
N ARG A 138 -19.17 22.68 1.30
CA ARG A 138 -20.31 23.51 1.75
C ARG A 138 -20.50 23.51 3.28
N GLY A 139 -19.75 22.69 4.02
CA GLY A 139 -19.85 22.61 5.48
C GLY A 139 -20.96 21.70 5.99
N GLY A 140 -21.12 21.69 7.32
CA GLY A 140 -22.24 21.08 8.04
C GLY A 140 -23.57 21.83 7.88
N LEU A 141 -23.56 23.05 7.36
CA LEU A 141 -24.75 23.82 7.00
C LEU A 141 -24.77 24.12 5.51
N ALA A 142 -25.57 23.38 4.75
CA ALA A 142 -25.57 23.45 3.29
C ALA A 142 -26.98 23.49 2.70
N ALA A 143 -27.25 24.45 1.80
CA ALA A 143 -28.46 24.50 0.98
C ALA A 143 -28.14 23.97 -0.43
N VAL A 144 -28.53 22.74 -0.69
CA VAL A 144 -28.21 22.02 -1.92
C VAL A 144 -29.40 22.07 -2.86
N ARG A 145 -29.21 22.62 -4.06
CA ARG A 145 -30.24 22.70 -5.10
C ARG A 145 -30.16 21.52 -6.04
N ASP A 146 -31.25 20.79 -6.15
CA ASP A 146 -31.46 19.84 -7.23
C ASP A 146 -31.68 20.61 -8.54
N THR A 147 -30.78 20.40 -9.50
CA THR A 147 -30.81 21.09 -10.79
C THR A 147 -31.99 20.68 -11.68
N SER A 148 -32.57 19.51 -11.46
CA SER A 148 -33.70 18.96 -12.23
C SER A 148 -35.04 19.49 -11.71
N SER A 149 -35.25 19.44 -10.39
CA SER A 149 -36.51 19.84 -9.76
C SER A 149 -36.53 21.30 -9.30
N GLY A 150 -35.36 21.93 -9.14
CA GLY A 150 -35.22 23.27 -8.57
C GLY A 150 -35.49 23.34 -7.06
N VAL A 151 -35.72 22.19 -6.41
CA VAL A 151 -35.90 22.09 -4.96
C VAL A 151 -34.56 22.28 -4.27
N ILE A 152 -34.57 23.05 -3.19
CA ILE A 152 -33.42 23.26 -2.32
C ILE A 152 -33.64 22.46 -1.04
N THR A 153 -32.70 21.57 -0.73
CA THR A 153 -32.62 20.88 0.56
C THR A 153 -31.66 21.63 1.45
N LEU A 154 -32.13 22.16 2.59
CA LEU A 154 -31.24 22.63 3.65
C LEU A 154 -30.86 21.43 4.52
N ARG A 155 -29.57 21.13 4.56
CA ARG A 155 -28.97 20.08 5.38
C ARG A 155 -28.22 20.69 6.54
N VAL A 156 -28.52 20.21 7.74
CA VAL A 156 -27.95 20.66 9.01
C VAL A 156 -27.28 19.49 9.72
N LEU A 157 -25.96 19.60 9.91
CA LEU A 157 -25.09 18.67 10.60
C LEU A 157 -24.09 19.48 11.42
N LEU A 158 -24.59 20.08 12.50
CA LEU A 158 -23.84 21.03 13.34
C LEU A 158 -23.96 20.74 14.84
N GLY A 159 -25.03 20.05 15.24
CA GLY A 159 -25.27 19.57 16.60
C GLY A 159 -24.49 18.29 16.92
N GLN A 160 -24.37 18.02 18.21
CA GLN A 160 -23.69 16.82 18.72
C GLN A 160 -24.61 15.59 18.76
N THR A 161 -25.92 15.78 18.61
CA THR A 161 -26.90 14.69 18.45
C THR A 161 -27.86 14.95 17.28
N PRO A 162 -28.53 13.91 16.75
CA PRO A 162 -29.53 14.08 15.70
C PRO A 162 -30.70 14.99 16.10
N GLU A 163 -31.13 14.94 17.36
CA GLU A 163 -32.19 15.81 17.89
C GLU A 163 -31.77 17.29 17.94
N GLU A 164 -30.50 17.55 18.25
CA GLU A 164 -29.92 18.89 18.17
C GLU A 164 -29.92 19.40 16.73
N ASN A 165 -29.52 18.56 15.76
CA ASN A 165 -29.60 18.89 14.34
C ASN A 165 -31.02 19.25 13.92
N GLN A 166 -32.02 18.49 14.38
CA GLN A 166 -33.43 18.79 14.08
C GLN A 166 -33.88 20.13 14.67
N LYS A 167 -33.49 20.46 15.90
CA LYS A 167 -33.81 21.77 16.52
C LYS A 167 -33.18 22.93 15.77
N ILE A 168 -31.92 22.78 15.33
CA ILE A 168 -31.23 23.79 14.53
C ILE A 168 -31.92 23.94 13.16
N ALA A 169 -32.26 22.83 12.51
CA ALA A 169 -33.01 22.85 11.25
C ALA A 169 -34.40 23.50 11.41
N GLN A 170 -35.08 23.27 12.53
CA GLN A 170 -36.34 23.96 12.87
C GLN A 170 -36.16 25.46 13.06
N ALA A 171 -35.10 25.90 13.74
CA ALA A 171 -34.81 27.32 13.88
C ALA A 171 -34.58 28.00 12.51
N TYR A 172 -33.82 27.37 11.61
CA TYR A 172 -33.64 27.89 10.26
C TYR A 172 -34.91 27.83 9.42
N TYR A 173 -35.72 26.79 9.57
CA TYR A 173 -37.04 26.72 8.92
C TYR A 173 -37.96 27.88 9.34
N ASP A 174 -37.92 28.28 10.62
CA ASP A 174 -38.70 29.42 11.10
C ASP A 174 -38.13 30.76 10.63
N ILE A 175 -36.79 30.90 10.59
CA ILE A 175 -36.11 32.09 10.05
C ILE A 175 -36.43 32.29 8.57
N LEU A 176 -36.41 31.23 7.78
CA LEU A 176 -36.66 31.29 6.33
C LEU A 176 -38.14 31.55 5.99
N GLN A 177 -39.06 31.49 6.96
CA GLN A 177 -40.44 31.95 6.75
C GLN A 177 -40.58 33.47 6.85
N GLU A 178 -39.58 34.15 7.43
CA GLU A 178 -39.51 35.60 7.46
C GLU A 178 -38.82 36.11 6.17
N PRO A 179 -39.27 37.26 5.61
CA PRO A 179 -38.69 37.80 4.39
C PRO A 179 -37.22 38.21 4.61
N LEU A 180 -36.28 37.50 3.98
CA LEU A 180 -34.85 37.81 4.08
C LEU A 180 -34.48 39.02 3.21
N PRO A 181 -33.39 39.74 3.53
CA PRO A 181 -32.98 40.95 2.81
C PRO A 181 -32.71 40.74 1.31
N PHE A 182 -32.22 39.55 0.92
CA PHE A 182 -31.92 39.17 -0.47
C PHE A 182 -33.04 38.35 -1.13
N THR A 183 -34.11 38.06 -0.38
CA THR A 183 -35.26 37.29 -0.84
C THR A 183 -36.52 38.14 -0.91
N ARG A 184 -36.40 39.48 -0.90
CA ARG A 184 -37.55 40.39 -0.97
C ARG A 184 -38.41 40.14 -2.21
N ASP A 185 -37.79 39.68 -3.29
CA ASP A 185 -38.41 39.33 -4.56
C ASP A 185 -38.48 37.80 -4.77
N LEU A 186 -38.19 37.00 -3.74
CA LEU A 186 -38.31 35.55 -3.77
C LEU A 186 -39.50 35.08 -2.93
N ASN A 187 -40.35 34.27 -3.55
CA ASN A 187 -41.37 33.50 -2.86
C ASN A 187 -40.79 32.16 -2.41
N LEU A 188 -40.61 31.98 -1.10
CA LEU A 188 -40.15 30.73 -0.49
C LEU A 188 -41.34 29.82 -0.19
N ILE A 189 -41.39 28.67 -0.86
CA ILE A 189 -42.43 27.67 -0.68
C ILE A 189 -41.82 26.49 0.08
N MET A 190 -42.20 26.33 1.34
CA MET A 190 -41.79 25.20 2.17
C MET A 190 -42.49 23.91 1.71
N LEU A 191 -41.72 22.86 1.41
CA LEU A 191 -42.23 21.59 0.89
C LEU A 191 -42.31 20.49 1.94
N GLY A 192 -41.62 20.67 3.07
CA GLY A 192 -41.63 19.73 4.18
C GLY A 192 -41.09 20.35 5.46
N ARG A 193 -41.42 19.71 6.59
CA ARG A 193 -40.86 20.10 7.89
C ARG A 193 -39.47 19.48 8.08
N PRO A 194 -38.66 20.06 8.97
CA PRO A 194 -37.38 19.49 9.38
C PRO A 194 -37.52 18.11 10.03
N GLU A 195 -36.82 17.14 9.48
CA GLU A 195 -36.79 15.77 9.96
C GLU A 195 -35.35 15.28 10.04
N VAL A 196 -35.06 14.39 11.00
CA VAL A 196 -33.78 13.69 11.07
C VAL A 196 -33.68 12.70 9.92
N GLY A 197 -32.55 12.70 9.24
CA GLY A 197 -32.25 11.82 8.13
C GLY A 197 -31.56 12.54 6.97
N GLU A 198 -30.96 11.74 6.10
CA GLU A 198 -30.29 12.20 4.87
C GLU A 198 -31.20 11.89 3.67
N ARG A 199 -31.71 12.93 3.00
CA ARG A 199 -32.48 12.80 1.75
C ARG A 199 -31.63 13.12 0.53
N LEU A 200 -30.48 13.80 0.71
CA LEU A 200 -29.54 14.02 -0.37
C LEU A 200 -28.85 12.71 -0.77
N ASP A 201 -28.73 12.49 -2.07
CA ASP A 201 -27.84 11.46 -2.58
C ASP A 201 -26.39 11.97 -2.49
N LEU A 202 -25.69 11.57 -1.44
CA LEU A 202 -24.30 11.98 -1.18
C LEU A 202 -23.35 11.62 -2.32
N SER A 203 -23.69 10.66 -3.19
CA SER A 203 -22.88 10.35 -4.39
C SER A 203 -22.96 11.42 -5.48
N GLN A 204 -24.03 12.24 -5.46
CA GLN A 204 -24.22 13.36 -6.40
C GLN A 204 -23.78 14.70 -5.81
N TYR A 205 -23.69 14.78 -4.47
CA TYR A 205 -23.41 16.01 -3.73
C TYR A 205 -22.23 15.81 -2.77
N GLU A 206 -21.07 15.42 -3.30
CA GLU A 206 -19.84 15.18 -2.52
C GLU A 206 -19.33 16.42 -1.75
N MET A 207 -19.88 17.60 -2.08
CA MET A 207 -19.52 18.89 -1.47
C MET A 207 -20.04 19.09 -0.03
N VAL A 208 -20.92 18.22 0.49
CA VAL A 208 -21.43 18.36 1.88
C VAL A 208 -20.57 17.60 2.89
N ALA A 209 -20.60 18.02 4.15
CA ALA A 209 -19.86 17.36 5.21
C ALA A 209 -20.38 15.94 5.52
N THR A 210 -19.45 14.97 5.59
CA THR A 210 -19.70 13.56 5.94
C THR A 210 -18.67 13.06 6.97
N PRO A 211 -18.85 11.89 7.60
CA PRO A 211 -17.83 11.30 8.47
C PRO A 211 -16.45 11.19 7.81
N ASN A 212 -16.40 11.01 6.49
CA ASN A 212 -15.16 10.87 5.72
C ASN A 212 -14.44 12.20 5.48
N THR A 213 -15.14 13.34 5.54
CA THR A 213 -14.57 14.68 5.33
C THR A 213 -13.42 14.97 6.29
N ILE A 214 -13.51 14.47 7.53
CA ILE A 214 -12.48 14.68 8.56
C ILE A 214 -11.51 13.48 8.61
N ALA A 215 -11.86 12.33 8.05
CA ALA A 215 -11.00 11.15 8.06
C ALA A 215 -9.66 11.42 7.34
N SER A 216 -9.65 12.26 6.31
CA SER A 216 -8.42 12.72 5.63
C SER A 216 -7.58 13.66 6.50
N ILE A 217 -8.19 14.44 7.40
CA ILE A 217 -7.56 15.47 8.24
C ILE A 217 -7.09 14.90 9.60
N VAL A 218 -7.85 13.96 10.15
CA VAL A 218 -7.56 13.29 11.44
C VAL A 218 -6.61 12.10 11.25
N GLY A 219 -6.21 11.77 10.02
CA GLY A 219 -5.39 10.58 9.77
C GLY A 219 -6.16 9.31 10.09
N GLY A 220 -7.37 9.18 9.54
CA GLY A 220 -8.27 8.05 9.70
C GLY A 220 -7.57 6.72 9.43
N ASN A 221 -7.50 5.89 10.47
CA ASN A 221 -7.06 4.49 10.44
C ASN A 221 -5.75 4.22 9.69
N SER A 222 -4.67 4.93 10.05
CA SER A 222 -3.35 4.36 9.77
C SER A 222 -3.27 3.02 10.51
N LEU A 223 -3.10 1.91 9.79
CA LEU A 223 -2.79 0.59 10.34
C LEU A 223 -1.86 0.76 11.55
N PRO A 224 -2.11 0.10 12.70
CA PRO A 224 -1.30 0.27 13.89
C PRO A 224 0.19 0.24 13.52
N GLY A 225 0.98 1.19 14.00
CA GLY A 225 2.38 1.35 13.54
C GLY A 225 3.22 0.07 13.65
N TRP A 226 2.89 -0.79 14.62
CA TRP A 226 3.51 -2.11 14.77
C TRP A 226 3.16 -3.06 13.62
N LEU A 227 1.94 -3.03 13.07
CA LEU A 227 1.50 -3.86 11.96
C LEU A 227 2.16 -3.43 10.65
N LEU A 228 2.31 -2.12 10.43
CA LEU A 228 3.15 -1.57 9.35
C LEU A 228 4.61 -1.99 9.51
N GLY A 229 5.13 -2.00 10.75
CA GLY A 229 6.48 -2.46 11.05
C GLY A 229 6.69 -3.94 10.71
N VAL A 230 5.74 -4.80 11.07
CA VAL A 230 5.76 -6.23 10.73
C VAL A 230 5.68 -6.43 9.21
N ALA A 231 4.78 -5.73 8.52
CA ALA A 231 4.66 -5.81 7.07
C ALA A 231 5.95 -5.35 6.37
N ALA A 232 6.53 -4.22 6.79
CA ALA A 232 7.79 -3.71 6.27
C ALA A 232 8.94 -4.70 6.50
N TYR A 233 9.00 -5.35 7.67
CA TYR A 233 10.01 -6.35 7.97
C TYR A 233 9.87 -7.60 7.09
N ILE A 234 8.65 -8.07 6.83
CA ILE A 234 8.39 -9.19 5.91
C ILE A 234 8.88 -8.85 4.50
N VAL A 235 8.55 -7.65 4.00
CA VAL A 235 9.05 -7.18 2.70
C VAL A 235 10.58 -7.08 2.70
N ALA A 236 11.18 -6.60 3.79
CA ALA A 236 12.62 -6.51 3.93
C ALA A 236 13.32 -7.88 3.94
N LEU A 237 12.71 -8.92 4.54
CA LEU A 237 13.20 -10.30 4.48
C LEU A 237 13.25 -10.81 3.04
N LEU A 238 12.17 -10.63 2.29
CA LEU A 238 12.08 -11.05 0.89
C LEU A 238 13.10 -10.30 0.02
N MET A 239 13.20 -8.98 0.19
CA MET A 239 14.17 -8.15 -0.52
C MET A 239 15.61 -8.54 -0.22
N THR A 240 15.94 -8.79 1.06
CA THR A 240 17.29 -9.20 1.44
C THR A 240 17.65 -10.57 0.87
N ALA A 241 16.73 -11.54 0.94
CA ALA A 241 16.92 -12.86 0.34
C ALA A 241 17.12 -12.75 -1.19
N PHE A 242 16.33 -11.91 -1.86
CA PHE A 242 16.45 -11.67 -3.29
C PHE A 242 17.80 -11.00 -3.65
N LEU A 243 18.21 -9.96 -2.93
CA LEU A 243 19.50 -9.29 -3.16
C LEU A 243 20.68 -10.25 -2.95
N LEU A 244 20.64 -11.07 -1.91
CA LEU A 244 21.66 -12.11 -1.68
C LEU A 244 21.66 -13.16 -2.79
N PHE A 245 20.48 -13.54 -3.29
CA PHE A 245 20.35 -14.48 -4.41
C PHE A 245 20.98 -13.90 -5.69
N ILE A 246 20.66 -12.65 -6.03
CA ILE A 246 21.25 -11.96 -7.18
C ILE A 246 22.77 -11.83 -7.02
N TRP A 247 23.24 -11.40 -5.85
CA TRP A 247 24.68 -11.31 -5.56
C TRP A 247 25.39 -12.66 -5.73
N ARG A 248 24.71 -13.76 -5.36
CA ARG A 248 25.21 -15.13 -5.53
C ARG A 248 25.37 -15.53 -7.00
N LEU A 249 24.50 -15.04 -7.89
CA LEU A 249 24.63 -15.32 -9.32
C LEU A 249 25.94 -14.76 -9.91
N PHE A 250 26.46 -13.66 -9.35
CA PHE A 250 27.74 -13.06 -9.75
C PHE A 250 28.98 -13.70 -9.13
N ASP A 251 28.84 -14.59 -8.14
CA ASP A 251 30.00 -15.28 -7.55
C ASP A 251 30.69 -16.17 -8.60
N ARG A 252 32.01 -16.33 -8.51
CA ARG A 252 32.79 -17.15 -9.47
C ARG A 252 32.70 -18.64 -9.16
N LYS A 253 32.48 -19.00 -7.91
CA LYS A 253 32.43 -20.38 -7.43
C LYS A 253 31.00 -20.90 -7.37
N ILE A 254 30.83 -22.16 -7.77
CA ILE A 254 29.58 -22.90 -7.69
C ILE A 254 29.35 -23.32 -6.24
N ARG A 255 28.26 -22.88 -5.63
CA ARG A 255 27.84 -23.39 -4.30
C ARG A 255 26.44 -23.99 -4.31
N TYR A 256 25.57 -23.56 -5.22
CA TYR A 256 24.24 -24.10 -5.37
C TYR A 256 23.99 -24.55 -6.82
N ALA A 257 23.10 -25.53 -7.00
CA ALA A 257 22.82 -26.09 -8.33
C ALA A 257 22.10 -25.11 -9.28
N PHE A 258 21.46 -24.06 -8.75
CA PHE A 258 20.86 -23.01 -9.55
C PHE A 258 21.89 -22.03 -10.16
N GLU A 259 23.17 -22.14 -9.78
CA GLU A 259 24.21 -21.23 -10.25
C GLU A 259 24.83 -21.62 -11.60
N TYR A 260 24.46 -22.79 -12.14
CA TYR A 260 24.94 -23.27 -13.43
C TYR A 260 23.80 -23.91 -14.25
N VAL A 261 23.99 -23.93 -15.57
CA VAL A 261 23.00 -24.44 -16.53
C VAL A 261 23.33 -25.87 -16.88
N TRP A 262 22.31 -26.74 -16.88
CA TRP A 262 22.39 -28.11 -17.39
C TRP A 262 21.10 -28.47 -18.13
N ALA A 263 21.19 -29.38 -19.09
CA ALA A 263 20.08 -29.76 -19.95
C ALA A 263 19.18 -30.78 -19.24
N PHE A 264 17.93 -30.89 -19.68
CA PHE A 264 16.98 -31.87 -19.12
C PHE A 264 17.36 -33.33 -19.43
N GLU A 265 18.13 -33.54 -20.49
CA GLU A 265 18.67 -34.84 -20.91
C GLU A 265 19.89 -35.29 -20.10
N ASP A 266 20.50 -34.39 -19.31
CA ASP A 266 21.64 -34.74 -18.47
C ASP A 266 21.16 -35.36 -17.16
N GLU A 267 21.87 -36.38 -16.68
CA GLU A 267 21.60 -36.95 -15.36
C GLU A 267 22.26 -36.08 -14.28
N HIS A 268 21.56 -35.83 -13.18
CA HIS A 268 22.08 -34.98 -12.10
C HIS A 268 21.82 -35.56 -10.73
N LEU A 269 22.83 -35.51 -9.89
CA LEU A 269 22.78 -35.95 -8.51
C LEU A 269 23.30 -34.85 -7.59
N LEU A 270 22.47 -34.44 -6.63
CA LEU A 270 22.90 -33.69 -5.46
C LEU A 270 23.23 -34.66 -4.32
N ALA A 271 24.47 -34.64 -3.85
CA ALA A 271 24.92 -35.49 -2.75
C ALA A 271 25.62 -34.66 -1.66
N LYS A 272 25.61 -35.15 -0.42
CA LYS A 272 26.32 -34.48 0.68
C LYS A 272 27.82 -34.64 0.56
N GLY A 273 28.29 -35.84 0.24
CA GLY A 273 29.70 -36.14 0.01
C GLY A 273 29.82 -37.33 -0.93
N LEU A 274 31.04 -37.84 -1.07
CA LEU A 274 31.33 -38.98 -1.92
C LEU A 274 31.08 -40.29 -1.14
N ASP A 275 29.86 -40.81 -1.18
CA ASP A 275 29.46 -42.07 -0.54
C ASP A 275 29.32 -43.22 -1.55
N GLU A 276 29.03 -44.44 -1.07
CA GLU A 276 28.83 -45.62 -1.92
C GLU A 276 27.71 -45.40 -2.95
N GLY A 277 26.65 -44.66 -2.59
CA GLY A 277 25.53 -44.34 -3.48
C GLY A 277 25.96 -43.45 -4.64
N VAL A 278 26.77 -42.42 -4.37
CA VAL A 278 27.39 -41.57 -5.39
C VAL A 278 28.30 -42.38 -6.28
N GLN A 279 29.12 -43.27 -5.73
CA GLN A 279 29.98 -44.15 -6.54
C GLN A 279 29.14 -45.08 -7.44
N HIS A 280 28.05 -45.65 -6.93
CA HIS A 280 27.14 -46.44 -7.74
C HIS A 280 26.49 -45.63 -8.87
N PHE A 281 26.05 -44.40 -8.59
CA PHE A 281 25.50 -43.50 -9.61
C PHE A 281 26.54 -43.13 -10.68
N ILE A 282 27.77 -42.84 -10.26
CA ILE A 282 28.94 -42.58 -11.12
C ILE A 282 29.36 -43.81 -11.91
N ASN A 283 28.97 -45.03 -11.54
CA ASN A 283 29.36 -46.27 -12.21
C ASN A 283 28.24 -46.92 -13.04
N GLN A 284 26.99 -46.46 -12.93
CA GLN A 284 25.85 -46.98 -13.70
C GLN A 284 25.69 -46.28 -15.05
N PRO A 285 25.43 -46.98 -16.17
CA PRO A 285 25.43 -48.43 -16.32
C PRO A 285 26.84 -49.04 -16.34
N TYR A 286 27.01 -50.18 -15.69
CA TYR A 286 28.30 -50.89 -15.62
C TYR A 286 28.82 -51.29 -17.01
N GLY A 287 30.14 -51.27 -17.20
CA GLY A 287 30.79 -51.74 -18.43
C GLY A 287 30.94 -50.69 -19.55
N LYS A 288 30.73 -49.40 -19.24
CA LYS A 288 31.00 -48.26 -20.14
C LYS A 288 32.33 -47.59 -19.79
N ASP A 289 33.06 -47.11 -20.80
CA ASP A 289 34.25 -46.29 -20.60
C ASP A 289 33.84 -44.86 -20.22
N ARG A 290 34.17 -44.45 -19.00
CA ARG A 290 33.73 -43.17 -18.41
C ARG A 290 34.91 -42.21 -18.29
N LEU A 291 34.67 -40.96 -18.68
CA LEU A 291 35.60 -39.87 -18.40
C LEU A 291 35.10 -39.04 -17.23
N LEU A 292 35.85 -39.04 -16.13
CA LEU A 292 35.53 -38.25 -14.94
C LEU A 292 36.28 -36.92 -14.95
N LEU A 293 35.53 -35.82 -14.92
CA LEU A 293 36.03 -34.46 -14.94
C LEU A 293 35.90 -33.81 -13.55
N THR A 294 37.02 -33.34 -13.01
CA THR A 294 37.08 -32.63 -11.72
C THR A 294 38.11 -31.52 -11.78
N GLU A 295 37.81 -30.35 -11.21
CA GLU A 295 38.73 -29.21 -11.22
C GLU A 295 39.89 -29.38 -10.23
N GLU A 296 39.67 -30.03 -9.09
CA GLU A 296 40.70 -30.26 -8.08
C GLU A 296 41.31 -31.67 -8.19
N GLU A 297 42.64 -31.76 -8.10
CA GLU A 297 43.42 -32.99 -7.96
C GLU A 297 43.38 -33.51 -6.51
N GLY A 298 43.37 -34.84 -6.33
CA GLY A 298 43.73 -35.45 -5.05
C GLY A 298 42.69 -36.33 -4.35
N GLN A 299 41.54 -36.62 -4.95
CA GLN A 299 40.70 -37.72 -4.47
C GLN A 299 41.05 -39.00 -5.23
N ALA A 300 41.37 -40.06 -4.49
CA ALA A 300 41.55 -41.41 -5.03
C ALA A 300 40.21 -41.94 -5.54
N LEU A 301 39.84 -41.54 -6.75
CA LEU A 301 38.67 -42.03 -7.45
C LEU A 301 39.12 -43.22 -8.30
N PRO A 302 38.35 -44.33 -8.35
CA PRO A 302 38.75 -45.56 -9.03
C PRO A 302 38.72 -45.46 -10.57
N LEU A 303 38.63 -44.26 -11.15
CA LEU A 303 38.36 -44.00 -12.56
C LEU A 303 39.42 -43.08 -13.17
N ALA A 304 39.59 -43.17 -14.49
CA ALA A 304 40.42 -42.24 -15.26
C ALA A 304 39.90 -40.81 -15.05
N THR A 305 40.62 -40.06 -14.22
CA THR A 305 40.25 -38.72 -13.80
C THR A 305 41.03 -37.72 -14.64
N GLN A 306 40.33 -36.78 -15.27
CA GLN A 306 40.95 -35.68 -16.01
C GLN A 306 40.46 -34.33 -15.49
N GLN A 307 41.33 -33.33 -15.55
CA GLN A 307 40.97 -31.96 -15.17
C GLN A 307 40.23 -31.21 -16.28
N THR A 308 40.51 -31.57 -17.54
CA THR A 308 39.91 -30.92 -18.71
C THR A 308 39.76 -31.88 -19.88
N LEU A 309 38.72 -31.63 -20.69
CA LEU A 309 38.50 -32.25 -22.00
C LEU A 309 39.44 -31.72 -23.10
N GLU A 310 40.10 -30.59 -22.88
CA GLU A 310 40.98 -29.99 -23.89
C GLU A 310 42.17 -30.93 -24.19
N GLY A 311 42.28 -31.38 -25.45
CA GLY A 311 43.33 -32.32 -25.88
C GLY A 311 43.02 -33.81 -25.62
N PHE A 312 41.83 -34.16 -25.12
CA PHE A 312 41.44 -35.56 -24.96
C PHE A 312 41.12 -36.21 -26.32
N SER A 313 41.93 -37.19 -26.72
CA SER A 313 41.78 -37.94 -27.98
C SER A 313 41.22 -39.36 -27.79
N GLY A 314 40.74 -39.72 -26.60
CA GLY A 314 40.17 -41.03 -26.30
C GLY A 314 38.71 -41.15 -26.72
N GLN A 315 38.21 -42.38 -26.78
CA GLN A 315 36.76 -42.64 -26.80
C GLN A 315 36.27 -42.77 -25.35
N ALA A 316 35.13 -42.15 -25.05
CA ALA A 316 34.40 -42.31 -23.81
C ALA A 316 32.94 -42.51 -24.17
N ASP A 317 32.26 -43.45 -23.52
CA ASP A 317 30.83 -43.72 -23.71
C ASP A 317 29.95 -42.79 -22.87
N GLU A 318 30.53 -42.12 -21.88
CA GLU A 318 29.86 -41.23 -20.93
C GLU A 318 30.85 -40.25 -20.28
N ILE A 319 30.38 -39.02 -20.03
CA ILE A 319 31.16 -37.99 -19.33
C ILE A 319 30.52 -37.69 -17.99
N VAL A 320 31.29 -37.77 -16.91
CA VAL A 320 30.85 -37.43 -15.56
C VAL A 320 31.55 -36.16 -15.11
N ILE A 321 30.80 -35.11 -14.78
CA ILE A 321 31.33 -33.85 -14.24
C ILE A 321 31.08 -33.79 -12.74
N LEU A 322 32.16 -33.76 -11.95
CA LEU A 322 32.11 -33.63 -10.51
C LEU A 322 32.25 -32.16 -10.10
N LEU A 323 31.26 -31.65 -9.39
CA LEU A 323 31.21 -30.29 -8.84
C LEU A 323 31.25 -30.35 -7.32
N LYS A 324 32.07 -29.50 -6.71
CA LYS A 324 32.17 -29.35 -5.26
C LYS A 324 31.74 -27.94 -4.84
N ALA A 325 30.78 -27.87 -3.92
CA ALA A 325 30.23 -26.62 -3.44
C ALA A 325 31.31 -25.73 -2.81
N GLY A 326 31.44 -24.50 -3.29
CA GLY A 326 32.41 -23.50 -2.82
C GLY A 326 33.84 -23.72 -3.32
N GLN A 327 34.10 -24.76 -4.12
CA GLN A 327 35.41 -25.08 -4.68
C GLN A 327 35.42 -24.94 -6.19
N SER A 328 34.49 -25.60 -6.90
CA SER A 328 34.43 -25.59 -8.35
C SER A 328 34.05 -24.22 -8.91
N HIS A 329 34.68 -23.78 -10.00
CA HIS A 329 34.41 -22.52 -10.66
C HIS A 329 33.36 -22.64 -11.77
N LYS A 330 32.52 -21.62 -11.90
CA LYS A 330 31.46 -21.55 -12.93
C LYS A 330 32.03 -21.54 -14.35
N HIS A 331 33.12 -20.81 -14.57
CA HIS A 331 33.75 -20.73 -15.89
C HIS A 331 34.36 -22.07 -16.32
N TRP A 332 35.00 -22.79 -15.38
CA TRP A 332 35.53 -24.13 -15.63
C TRP A 332 34.42 -25.09 -16.01
N TYR A 333 33.34 -25.15 -15.21
CA TYR A 333 32.18 -25.99 -15.51
C TYR A 333 31.59 -25.67 -16.89
N GLN A 334 31.38 -24.39 -17.21
CA GLN A 334 30.82 -23.98 -18.50
C GLN A 334 31.72 -24.39 -19.67
N ALA A 335 33.04 -24.32 -19.51
CA ALA A 335 33.99 -24.77 -20.54
C ALA A 335 33.90 -26.30 -20.73
N GLN A 336 33.99 -27.07 -19.64
CA GLN A 336 33.92 -28.53 -19.72
C GLN A 336 32.56 -29.02 -20.23
N TYR A 337 31.46 -28.40 -19.80
CA TYR A 337 30.12 -28.76 -20.24
C TYR A 337 29.91 -28.49 -21.73
N ARG A 338 30.39 -27.34 -22.24
CA ARG A 338 30.34 -27.02 -23.68
C ARG A 338 31.14 -28.02 -24.51
N LEU A 339 32.34 -28.38 -24.05
CA LEU A 339 33.16 -29.39 -24.71
C LEU A 339 32.50 -30.78 -24.66
N ALA A 340 31.95 -31.17 -23.51
CA ALA A 340 31.29 -32.46 -23.33
C ALA A 340 30.12 -32.67 -24.31
N LYS A 341 29.35 -31.61 -24.58
CA LYS A 341 28.24 -31.66 -25.55
C LYS A 341 28.68 -31.96 -26.99
N LEU A 342 29.95 -31.69 -27.35
CA LEU A 342 30.49 -32.01 -28.68
C LEU A 342 30.75 -33.51 -28.89
N TYR A 343 30.92 -34.28 -27.80
CA TYR A 343 31.15 -35.73 -27.88
C TYR A 343 29.87 -36.51 -28.12
N HIS A 344 28.69 -35.88 -28.02
CA HIS A 344 27.38 -36.52 -28.21
C HIS A 344 27.15 -37.78 -27.36
N VAL A 345 27.74 -37.81 -26.16
CA VAL A 345 27.56 -38.88 -25.17
C VAL A 345 26.74 -38.39 -23.97
N PRO A 346 26.11 -39.29 -23.20
CA PRO A 346 25.42 -38.92 -21.98
C PRO A 346 26.34 -38.18 -21.01
N ILE A 347 25.79 -37.14 -20.36
CA ILE A 347 26.51 -36.34 -19.37
C ILE A 347 25.84 -36.57 -18.01
N LYS A 348 26.65 -36.96 -17.03
CA LYS A 348 26.25 -37.01 -15.62
C LYS A 348 26.89 -35.86 -14.87
N ILE A 349 26.12 -35.18 -14.02
CA ILE A 349 26.61 -34.09 -13.18
C ILE A 349 26.39 -34.49 -11.73
N VAL A 350 27.48 -34.62 -10.98
CA VAL A 350 27.44 -34.91 -9.55
C VAL A 350 27.86 -33.67 -8.79
N HIS A 351 26.96 -33.11 -8.00
CA HIS A 351 27.23 -31.92 -7.19
C HIS A 351 27.28 -32.30 -5.71
N LEU A 352 28.50 -32.25 -5.16
CA LEU A 352 28.79 -32.46 -3.75
C LEU A 352 28.55 -31.17 -2.97
N THR A 353 27.64 -31.23 -2.02
CA THR A 353 27.09 -30.09 -1.28
C THR A 353 27.84 -29.82 0.03
N GLN A 354 28.65 -30.78 0.48
CA GLN A 354 29.64 -30.63 1.54
C GLN A 354 30.98 -31.11 0.98
N ALA A 355 32.03 -30.32 1.16
CA ALA A 355 33.39 -30.69 0.80
C ALA A 355 34.13 -31.22 2.02
#